data_AF-A0A1I5LVK2-F1
#
_entry.id   AF-A0A1I5LVK2-F1
#
_cell.length_a   1.000
_cell.length_b   1.000
_cell.length_c   1.000
_cell.angle_alpha   90.00
_cell.angle_beta   90.00
_cell.angle_gamma   90.00
#
_symmetry.space_group_name_H-M   'P 1'
#
loop_
_entity.id
_entity.type
_entity.pdbx_description
1 polymer ?
#
loop_
_entity_poly.entity_id
_entity_poly.type
_entity_poly.pdbx_seq_one_letter_code
_entity_poly.pdbx_strand_id
1 'polypeptide(L)'
;MYAWDVGNGQSGVTDDMDAAIANVELALRGASTGVRGAVRLVTVSMCGRSEYIDLGIVGEARRGDGGVLWTRRSSWWGTAYSSVQPNSERAGPSREPE
;
A
#
# COMPACT_ATOMS: atom_id res chain seq x y z
N MET A 1 -3.43 -1.45 -4.39
CA MET A 1 -3.92 -2.50 -3.46
C MET A 1 -2.83 -2.76 -2.45
N TYR A 2 -3.17 -3.21 -1.26
CA TYR A 2 -2.25 -3.52 -0.18
C TYR A 2 -2.46 -4.97 0.24
N ALA A 3 -1.41 -5.76 0.15
CA ALA A 3 -1.35 -7.09 0.72
C ALA A 3 -0.72 -7.02 2.10
N TRP A 4 -1.22 -7.78 3.05
CA TRP A 4 -0.63 -7.87 4.38
C TRP A 4 -0.52 -9.32 4.83
N ASP A 5 0.50 -9.61 5.61
CA ASP A 5 0.76 -10.92 6.18
C ASP A 5 1.45 -10.80 7.53
N VAL A 6 1.27 -11.83 8.36
CA VAL A 6 1.89 -11.99 9.66
C VAL A 6 2.49 -13.39 9.74
N GLY A 7 3.66 -13.51 10.37
CA GLY A 7 4.40 -14.77 10.51
C GLY A 7 3.67 -15.88 11.30
N ASN A 8 2.47 -15.61 11.80
CA ASN A 8 1.56 -16.60 12.39
C ASN A 8 0.56 -17.19 11.36
N GLY A 9 0.68 -16.84 10.08
CA GLY A 9 -0.17 -17.36 9.00
C GLY A 9 -1.42 -16.54 8.68
N GLN A 10 -1.66 -15.42 9.38
CA GLN A 10 -2.75 -14.50 9.03
C GLN A 10 -2.33 -13.60 7.87
N SER A 11 -3.20 -13.41 6.89
CA SER A 11 -2.94 -12.57 5.72
C SER A 11 -4.22 -12.10 5.05
N GLY A 12 -4.14 -11.05 4.23
CA GLY A 12 -5.24 -10.56 3.43
C GLY A 12 -4.83 -9.49 2.41
N VAL A 13 -5.82 -9.01 1.65
CA VAL A 13 -5.65 -7.92 0.67
C VAL A 13 -6.78 -6.90 0.87
N THR A 14 -6.45 -5.62 0.78
CA THR A 14 -7.40 -4.50 0.84
C THR A 14 -6.93 -3.38 -0.08
N ASP A 15 -7.82 -2.50 -0.52
CA ASP A 15 -7.49 -1.28 -1.25
C ASP A 15 -7.10 -0.11 -0.33
N ASP A 16 -7.31 -0.24 0.98
CA ASP A 16 -7.01 0.77 1.99
C ASP A 16 -5.73 0.42 2.80
N MET A 17 -4.75 1.32 2.75
CA MET A 17 -3.48 1.17 3.47
C MET A 17 -3.68 1.14 4.99
N ASP A 18 -4.54 2.02 5.52
CA ASP A 18 -4.76 2.15 6.95
C ASP A 18 -5.50 0.92 7.48
N ALA A 19 -6.44 0.37 6.69
CA ALA A 19 -7.06 -0.91 6.99
C ALA A 19 -6.04 -2.07 6.98
N ALA A 20 -5.09 -2.09 6.04
CA ALA A 20 -4.04 -3.10 6.02
C ALA A 20 -3.14 -3.02 7.28
N ILE A 21 -2.75 -1.80 7.68
CA ILE A 21 -1.97 -1.55 8.90
C ILE A 21 -2.75 -2.03 10.13
N ALA A 22 -4.02 -1.63 10.27
CA ALA A 22 -4.88 -2.03 11.39
C ALA A 22 -5.03 -3.55 11.50
N ASN A 23 -5.15 -4.26 10.37
CA ASN A 23 -5.21 -5.72 10.35
C ASN A 23 -3.91 -6.36 10.87
N VAL A 24 -2.74 -5.85 10.45
CA VAL A 24 -1.44 -6.33 10.96
C VAL A 24 -1.30 -6.05 12.45
N GLU A 25 -1.70 -4.87 12.93
CA GLU A 25 -1.66 -4.57 14.36
C GLU A 25 -2.55 -5.50 15.17
N LEU A 26 -3.78 -5.73 14.71
CA LEU A 26 -4.73 -6.61 15.38
C LEU A 26 -4.20 -8.04 15.45
N ALA A 27 -3.66 -8.56 14.34
CA ALA A 27 -3.06 -9.88 14.28
C ALA A 27 -1.84 -10.01 15.20
N LEU A 28 -0.96 -9.00 15.24
CA LEU A 28 0.23 -9.01 16.09
C LEU A 28 -0.08 -8.85 17.58
N ARG A 29 -1.16 -8.15 17.96
CA ARG A 29 -1.58 -8.02 19.37
C ARG A 29 -1.88 -9.37 20.02
N GLY A 30 -2.44 -10.31 19.27
CA GLY A 30 -2.73 -11.68 19.72
C GLY A 30 -1.56 -12.66 19.55
N ALA A 31 -0.47 -12.24 18.91
CA ALA A 31 0.67 -13.10 18.60
C ALA A 31 1.72 -13.12 19.72
N SER A 32 2.57 -14.15 19.71
CA SER A 32 3.74 -14.23 20.60
C SER A 32 4.76 -13.12 20.31
N THR A 33 5.53 -12.73 21.33
CA THR A 33 6.67 -11.83 21.14
C THR A 33 7.61 -12.36 20.05
N GLY A 34 8.09 -11.46 19.19
CA GLY A 34 9.02 -11.76 18.11
C GLY A 34 8.35 -12.03 16.76
N VAL A 35 7.03 -12.28 16.74
CA VAL A 35 6.28 -12.42 15.48
C VAL A 35 6.32 -11.12 14.69
N ARG A 36 6.49 -11.24 13.37
CA ARG A 36 6.58 -10.11 12.44
C ARG A 36 5.39 -10.08 11.51
N GLY A 37 5.04 -8.89 11.03
CA GLY A 37 4.08 -8.69 9.96
C GLY A 37 4.56 -7.64 8.99
N ALA A 38 4.02 -7.65 7.78
CA ALA A 38 4.36 -6.71 6.73
C ALA A 38 3.11 -6.26 5.98
N VAL A 39 3.18 -5.04 5.47
CA VAL A 39 2.23 -4.49 4.48
C VAL A 39 3.02 -4.20 3.21
N ARG A 40 2.53 -4.72 2.09
CA ARG A 40 3.10 -4.57 0.75
C ARG A 40 2.13 -3.85 -0.16
N LEU A 41 2.63 -2.92 -0.96
CA LEU A 41 1.84 -2.39 -2.08
C LEU A 41 1.89 -3.40 -3.21
N VAL A 42 0.72 -3.75 -3.74
CA VAL A 42 0.58 -4.62 -4.89
C VAL A 42 -0.32 -3.97 -5.95
N THR A 43 -0.04 -4.27 -7.22
CA THR A 43 -0.91 -3.96 -8.35
C THR A 43 -1.30 -5.24 -9.09
N VAL A 44 -2.33 -5.18 -9.92
CA VAL A 44 -2.76 -6.31 -10.74
C VAL A 44 -2.38 -6.04 -12.19
N SER A 45 -1.61 -6.95 -12.79
CA SER A 45 -1.43 -6.95 -14.24
C SER A 45 -2.69 -7.50 -14.91
N MET A 46 -3.21 -6.77 -15.90
CA MET A 46 -4.36 -7.20 -16.70
C MET A 46 -3.93 -7.77 -18.07
N CYS A 47 -2.63 -7.85 -18.35
CA CYS A 47 -2.10 -8.36 -19.61
C CYS A 47 -2.07 -9.90 -19.61
N GLY A 48 -3.20 -10.53 -19.93
CA GLY A 48 -3.29 -11.96 -20.28
C GLY A 48 -3.27 -12.95 -19.11
N ARG A 49 -2.81 -12.54 -17.91
CA ARG A 49 -2.98 -13.25 -16.64
C ARG A 49 -3.16 -12.25 -15.51
N SER A 50 -4.20 -12.43 -14.69
CA SER A 50 -4.43 -11.65 -13.47
C SER A 50 -3.37 -12.03 -12.43
N GLU A 51 -2.22 -11.37 -12.50
CA GLU A 51 -1.09 -11.60 -11.59
C GLU A 51 -0.93 -10.39 -10.65
N TYR A 52 -0.74 -10.66 -9.36
CA TYR A 52 -0.39 -9.64 -8.39
C TYR A 52 1.10 -9.34 -8.51
N ILE A 53 1.42 -8.11 -8.91
CA ILE A 53 2.78 -7.58 -8.97
C ILE A 53 3.07 -6.90 -7.62
N ASP A 54 4.11 -7.35 -6.93
CA ASP A 54 4.64 -6.70 -5.74
C ASP A 54 5.38 -5.40 -6.13
N LEU A 55 4.91 -4.28 -5.61
CA LEU A 55 5.50 -2.96 -5.81
C LEU A 55 6.41 -2.54 -4.64
N GLY A 56 6.46 -3.32 -3.56
CA GLY A 56 7.36 -3.12 -2.44
C GLY A 56 6.66 -3.09 -1.07
N ILE A 57 7.47 -3.22 -0.02
CA ILE A 57 7.03 -3.14 1.37
C ILE A 57 6.84 -1.68 1.77
N VAL A 58 5.65 -1.34 2.26
CA VAL A 58 5.31 0.02 2.75
C VAL A 58 5.46 0.15 4.26
N GLY A 59 5.38 -0.98 4.98
CA GLY A 59 5.59 -1.01 6.42
C GLY A 59 5.87 -2.42 6.92
N GLU A 60 6.75 -2.53 7.91
CA GLU A 60 6.99 -3.77 8.65
C GLU A 60 6.67 -3.53 10.12
N ALA A 61 6.12 -4.54 10.77
CA ALA A 61 5.81 -4.51 12.19
C ALA A 61 6.38 -5.75 12.87
N ARG A 62 6.70 -5.61 14.15
CA ARG A 62 6.98 -6.77 15.01
C ARG A 62 6.24 -6.64 16.33
N ARG A 63 5.85 -7.78 16.89
CA ARG A 63 5.40 -7.88 18.28
C ARG A 63 6.63 -7.81 19.19
N GLY A 64 6.76 -6.74 19.95
CA GLY A 64 7.69 -6.61 21.07
C GLY A 64 6.99 -6.77 22.41
N ASP A 65 7.77 -6.82 23.49
CA ASP A 65 7.24 -7.03 24.85
C ASP A 65 6.28 -5.93 25.31
N GLY A 66 6.48 -4.70 24.84
CA GLY A 66 5.65 -3.54 25.19
C GLY A 66 4.56 -3.19 24.18
N GLY A 67 4.44 -3.89 23.05
CA GLY A 67 3.59 -3.38 21.97
C GLY A 67 3.89 -3.93 20.58
N VAL A 68 3.18 -3.41 19.58
CA VAL A 68 3.54 -3.58 18.18
C VAL A 68 4.48 -2.44 17.82
N LEU A 69 5.65 -2.77 17.27
CA LEU A 69 6.66 -1.81 16.86
C LEU A 69 6.71 -1.76 15.34
N TRP A 70 6.43 -0.59 14.78
CA TRP A 70 6.48 -0.35 13.35
C TRP A 70 7.86 0.16 12.92
N THR A 71 8.38 -0.42 11.85
CA THR A 71 9.52 0.10 11.10
C THR A 71 9.02 0.47 9.72
N ARG A 72 9.03 1.76 9.41
CA ARG A 72 8.68 2.23 8.07
C ARG A 72 9.88 1.97 7.17
N ARG A 73 9.72 1.06 6.20
CA ARG A 73 10.65 1.00 5.07
C ARG A 73 10.14 1.98 4.02
N SER A 74 10.63 3.21 4.07
CA SER A 74 10.47 4.15 2.97
C SER A 74 11.35 3.70 1.82
N SER A 75 10.89 2.71 1.05
CA SER A 75 11.47 2.42 -0.26
C SER A 75 10.47 2.76 -1.35
N TRP A 76 10.82 3.83 -2.07
CA TRP A 76 10.53 4.06 -3.50
C TRP A 76 9.23 4.77 -3.95
N TRP A 77 9.08 6.03 -3.57
CA TRP A 77 8.66 7.09 -4.53
C TRP A 77 9.40 8.38 -4.18
N GLY A 78 10.69 8.40 -4.53
CA GLY A 78 11.51 9.61 -4.51
C GLY A 78 11.77 10.21 -5.90
N THR A 79 11.41 9.55 -7.01
CA THR A 79 11.83 10.05 -8.35
C THR A 79 10.93 9.71 -9.56
N ALA A 80 9.92 8.83 -9.48
CA ALA A 80 9.23 8.36 -10.70
C ALA A 80 7.72 8.68 -10.79
N TYR A 81 7.22 9.70 -10.10
CA TYR A 81 5.90 10.30 -10.37
C TYR A 81 6.00 11.83 -10.44
N SER A 82 6.98 12.30 -11.22
CA SER A 82 6.94 13.65 -11.79
C SER A 82 6.65 13.49 -13.27
N SER A 83 5.38 13.36 -13.63
CA SER A 83 4.83 13.84 -14.90
C SER A 83 3.34 13.48 -14.98
N VAL A 84 2.57 14.44 -15.49
CA VAL A 84 1.15 14.37 -15.84
C VAL A 84 0.18 14.57 -14.66
N GLN A 85 0.08 15.83 -14.22
CA GLN A 85 -1.26 16.39 -14.06
C GLN A 85 -1.82 16.56 -15.48
N PRO A 86 -2.90 15.86 -15.91
CA PRO A 86 -3.62 16.30 -17.07
C PRO A 86 -4.26 17.64 -16.71
N ASN A 87 -3.71 18.69 -17.33
CA ASN A 87 -4.32 19.99 -17.46
C ASN A 87 -5.81 19.79 -17.73
N SER A 88 -6.66 20.28 -16.83
CA SER A 88 -8.10 20.26 -17.05
C SER A 88 -8.41 21.29 -18.13
N GLU A 89 -8.26 20.88 -19.39
CA GLU A 89 -8.91 21.51 -20.52
C GLU A 89 -10.42 21.49 -20.27
N ARG A 90 -10.97 22.63 -19.83
CA ARG A 90 -12.35 23.00 -20.17
C ARG A 90 -12.29 23.85 -21.44
N ALA A 91 -12.45 23.20 -22.59
CA ALA A 91 -12.99 23.81 -23.80
C ALA A 91 -14.48 24.17 -23.54
N GLY A 92 -14.90 25.43 -23.57
CA GLY A 92 -15.47 26.13 -24.75
C GLY A 92 -16.92 26.57 -24.43
N PRO A 93 -17.59 27.44 -25.23
CA PRO A 93 -17.27 27.77 -26.61
C PRO A 93 -17.13 29.27 -26.94
N SER A 94 -16.59 29.47 -28.13
CA SER A 94 -16.32 30.68 -28.89
C SER A 94 -17.47 31.68 -29.01
N ARG A 95 -17.10 32.98 -28.99
CA ARG A 95 -17.72 34.00 -29.84
C ARG A 95 -16.73 35.18 -30.05
N GLU A 96 -16.14 35.20 -31.24
CA GLU A 96 -15.61 36.37 -31.96
C GLU A 96 -16.41 36.44 -33.29
N PRO A 97 -16.35 37.51 -34.09
CA PRO A 97 -15.91 38.89 -33.83
C PRO A 97 -16.92 39.96 -34.32
N GLU A 98 -16.69 41.22 -33.96
CA GLU A 98 -16.64 42.46 -34.79
C GLU A 98 -16.67 43.71 -33.89
#